data_AF-A0A661UHW8-F1
#
_entry.id   AF-A0A661UHW8-F1
#
_cell.length_a   1.000
_cell.length_b   1.000
_cell.length_c   1.000
_cell.angle_alpha   90.00
_cell.angle_beta   90.00
_cell.angle_gamma   90.00
#
_symmetry.space_group_name_H-M   'P 1'
#
loop_
_entity.id
_entity.type
_entity.pdbx_description
1 polymer ?
#
loop_
_entity_poly.entity_id
_entity_poly.type
_entity_poly.pdbx_seq_one_letter_code
_entity_poly.pdbx_strand_id
1 'polypeptide(L)'
;MVACGLRTSHRIGNICLICACRCRKQREFMIIIGGMMAEILPFRGYRYALDKVRALDDVIADPYDKIDDELQEFYYERSPHNIVRIIKGKTYPNDTADNNQYVRAAGFLDAWIRDGIFRRDQSPCIYIYDQEYVVPETGITKIRKGFIALFRLMSYEEGGVKPHERTLAGPKADRLNLMRATKAQFGQIFMLYPDPDNAVNGLLDEARAAGGPLVAKDRFSDLHKLWPVSDPRIIAELGKLMLDKQVFIADGHHRYETALAFRDEMRGKVHQTDDTETIENRMVTFVSFDDPGLLILPTHRLVSDVQGFDAAALIENLKQFFELEVLPFSDESSRETAQRKTMEILHRDSARDHVFGILLAGQNQFLLARLRDESSLDEMLHSVECDEYRRLDVVILSTLILEKMLGITKEDLTRERKVQYLRDVGDGVKSVISGKAQALFVLNPTKPSQVRDVASAGARMPQKSTDFYPKLVTGLVLNKLTL
;
A
#
# COMPACT_ATOMS: atom_id res chain seq x y z
N MET A 1 -82.12 5.47 23.71
CA MET A 1 -81.92 6.92 23.95
C MET A 1 -80.56 7.30 23.38
N VAL A 2 -80.57 8.37 22.60
CA VAL A 2 -79.46 8.97 21.86
C VAL A 2 -78.44 9.60 22.82
N ALA A 3 -77.14 9.47 22.53
CA ALA A 3 -76.23 10.62 22.31
C ALA A 3 -74.77 10.19 22.09
N CYS A 4 -74.18 10.87 21.10
CA CYS A 4 -72.85 10.72 20.54
C CYS A 4 -71.81 11.52 21.35
N GLY A 5 -70.55 11.07 21.33
CA GLY A 5 -69.42 11.80 21.92
C GLY A 5 -68.07 11.18 21.53
N LEU A 6 -67.55 11.55 20.36
CA LEU A 6 -66.19 11.29 19.90
C LEU A 6 -65.14 11.91 20.82
N ARG A 7 -64.08 11.15 21.15
CA ARG A 7 -62.69 11.62 21.12
C ARG A 7 -61.70 10.44 21.13
N THR A 8 -60.75 10.53 20.22
CA THR A 8 -59.72 9.57 19.84
C THR A 8 -58.48 9.68 20.74
N SER A 9 -57.90 8.54 21.13
CA SER A 9 -56.49 8.41 21.53
C SER A 9 -56.13 6.93 21.67
N HIS A 10 -55.50 6.35 20.65
CA HIS A 10 -54.77 5.09 20.75
C HIS A 10 -53.35 5.34 20.22
N ARG A 11 -52.35 5.27 21.10
CA ARG A 11 -50.96 4.99 20.74
C ARG A 11 -50.48 3.84 21.61
N ILE A 12 -50.39 2.68 20.98
CA ILE A 12 -49.72 1.48 21.48
C ILE A 12 -48.21 1.75 21.38
N GLY A 13 -47.57 2.02 22.52
CA GLY A 13 -46.13 1.95 22.67
C GLY A 13 -45.76 0.53 23.09
N ASN A 14 -45.03 -0.20 22.24
CA ASN A 14 -44.10 -1.27 22.63
C ASN A 14 -43.48 -1.93 21.38
N ILE A 15 -42.63 -1.18 20.67
CA ILE A 15 -41.66 -1.75 19.71
C ILE A 15 -40.37 -0.94 19.87
N CYS A 16 -39.61 -1.15 20.95
CA CYS A 16 -38.23 -0.62 21.01
C CYS A 16 -37.26 -1.36 21.95
N LEU A 17 -37.70 -2.34 22.74
CA LEU A 17 -36.77 -3.07 23.61
C LEU A 17 -36.14 -4.33 23.00
N ILE A 18 -36.70 -4.88 21.92
CA ILE A 18 -36.22 -6.16 21.34
C ILE A 18 -34.98 -5.93 20.43
N CYS A 19 -34.83 -4.75 19.83
CA CYS A 19 -33.68 -4.44 18.96
C CYS A 19 -32.39 -4.20 19.75
N ALA A 20 -32.47 -3.47 20.87
CA ALA A 20 -31.31 -3.18 21.72
C ALA A 20 -30.74 -4.44 22.41
N CYS A 21 -31.60 -5.40 22.75
CA CYS A 21 -31.19 -6.66 23.38
C CYS A 21 -30.46 -7.60 22.40
N ARG A 22 -30.82 -7.58 21.10
CA ARG A 22 -30.13 -8.33 20.04
C ARG A 22 -28.74 -7.78 19.74
N CYS A 23 -28.58 -6.45 19.76
CA CYS A 23 -27.29 -5.79 19.54
C CYS A 23 -26.29 -6.04 20.69
N ARG A 24 -26.78 -6.13 21.94
CA ARG A 24 -25.95 -6.48 23.10
C ARG A 24 -25.50 -7.96 23.09
N LYS A 25 -26.39 -8.89 22.72
CA LYS A 25 -26.04 -10.31 22.57
C LYS A 25 -25.13 -10.58 21.37
N GLN A 26 -25.23 -9.82 20.28
CA GLN A 26 -24.24 -9.87 19.20
C GLN A 26 -22.87 -9.36 19.65
N ARG A 27 -22.80 -8.27 20.43
CA ARG A 27 -21.54 -7.82 21.05
C ARG A 27 -20.94 -8.86 22.00
N GLU A 28 -21.75 -9.57 22.78
CA GLU A 28 -21.27 -10.66 23.66
C GLU A 28 -20.83 -11.91 22.90
N PHE A 29 -21.46 -12.25 21.77
CA PHE A 29 -20.96 -13.30 20.87
C PHE A 29 -19.67 -12.89 20.15
N MET A 30 -19.51 -11.61 19.84
CA MET A 30 -18.33 -11.03 19.19
C MET A 30 -17.09 -11.01 20.10
N ILE A 31 -17.28 -11.06 21.42
CA ILE A 31 -16.19 -11.18 22.41
C ILE A 31 -15.64 -12.61 22.50
N ILE A 32 -16.39 -13.62 22.04
CA ILE A 32 -15.99 -15.04 22.10
C ILE A 32 -15.21 -15.48 20.86
N ILE A 33 -15.26 -14.72 19.76
CA ILE A 33 -14.48 -14.96 18.52
C ILE A 33 -13.28 -13.99 18.44
N GLY A 34 -12.63 -13.77 19.58
CA GLY A 34 -11.56 -12.78 19.74
C GLY A 34 -10.43 -12.94 18.71
N GLY A 35 -10.38 -12.02 17.75
CA GLY A 35 -9.17 -11.70 16.99
C GLY A 35 -9.21 -11.79 15.46
N MET A 36 -10.33 -12.17 14.82
CA MET A 36 -10.31 -12.47 13.38
C MET A 36 -11.24 -11.63 12.48
N MET A 37 -11.65 -10.43 12.90
CA MET A 37 -12.74 -9.73 12.21
C MET A 37 -12.32 -8.42 11.55
N ALA A 38 -12.44 -8.36 10.21
CA ALA A 38 -12.26 -7.12 9.47
C ALA A 38 -13.54 -6.27 9.47
N GLU A 39 -13.79 -5.58 10.59
CA GLU A 39 -14.92 -4.66 10.73
C GLU A 39 -14.70 -3.41 9.85
N ILE A 40 -15.49 -3.29 8.79
CA ILE A 40 -15.52 -2.13 7.91
C ILE A 40 -16.79 -1.29 8.12
N LEU A 41 -16.65 0.03 7.98
CA LEU A 41 -17.69 1.00 8.27
C LEU A 41 -17.77 2.05 7.13
N PRO A 42 -18.99 2.47 6.74
CA PRO A 42 -19.15 3.60 5.83
C PRO A 42 -18.83 4.92 6.55
N PHE A 43 -18.54 5.97 5.79
CA PHE A 43 -18.24 7.29 6.35
C PHE A 43 -18.61 8.43 5.41
N ARG A 44 -18.77 9.64 5.96
CA ARG A 44 -19.01 10.84 5.16
C ARG A 44 -17.67 11.47 4.81
N GLY A 45 -17.08 11.00 3.72
CA GLY A 45 -15.82 11.51 3.21
C GLY A 45 -15.93 12.96 2.73
N TYR A 46 -14.82 13.68 2.84
CA TYR A 46 -14.64 14.97 2.19
C TYR A 46 -13.98 14.76 0.83
N ARG A 47 -14.54 15.37 -0.20
CA ARG A 47 -14.07 15.27 -1.59
C ARG A 47 -13.99 16.67 -2.21
N TYR A 48 -13.15 16.81 -3.23
CA TYR A 48 -13.12 18.06 -3.99
C TYR A 48 -14.49 18.33 -4.64
N ALA A 49 -14.98 19.56 -4.48
CA ALA A 49 -16.10 20.07 -5.23
C ALA A 49 -15.66 20.33 -6.67
N LEU A 50 -16.23 19.59 -7.64
CA LEU A 50 -15.84 19.69 -9.05
C LEU A 50 -16.07 21.08 -9.66
N ASP A 51 -16.97 21.88 -9.09
CA ASP A 51 -17.20 23.28 -9.47
C ASP A 51 -16.20 24.27 -8.85
N LYS A 52 -15.29 23.81 -7.98
CA LYS A 52 -14.26 24.62 -7.31
C LYS A 52 -12.83 24.31 -7.73
N VAL A 53 -12.64 23.27 -8.55
CA VAL A 53 -11.34 22.89 -9.09
C VAL A 53 -11.45 22.71 -10.60
N ARG A 54 -10.37 22.99 -11.33
CA ARG A 54 -10.37 22.86 -12.80
C ARG A 54 -10.55 21.40 -13.24
N ALA A 55 -9.78 20.51 -12.63
CA ALA A 55 -9.86 19.06 -12.82
C ALA A 55 -9.35 18.36 -11.56
N LEU A 56 -9.77 17.11 -11.32
CA LEU A 56 -9.24 16.31 -10.21
C LEU A 56 -7.75 16.02 -10.40
N ASP A 57 -7.30 15.86 -11.65
CA ASP A 57 -5.92 15.65 -12.09
C ASP A 57 -4.95 16.70 -11.56
N ASP A 58 -5.45 17.90 -11.27
CA ASP A 58 -4.64 19.04 -10.81
C ASP A 58 -4.45 19.06 -9.29
N VAL A 59 -5.31 18.35 -8.55
CA VAL A 59 -5.45 18.52 -7.09
C VAL A 59 -5.16 17.25 -6.28
N ILE A 60 -4.98 16.11 -6.96
CA ILE A 60 -4.43 14.89 -6.38
C ILE A 60 -2.90 14.89 -6.40
N ALA A 61 -2.29 14.01 -5.61
CA ALA A 61 -0.85 13.79 -5.60
C ALA A 61 -0.51 12.31 -5.37
N ASP A 62 0.72 11.94 -5.72
CA ASP A 62 1.38 10.72 -5.25
C ASP A 62 1.26 10.58 -3.70
N PRO A 63 1.41 9.38 -3.15
CA PRO A 63 1.49 9.22 -1.71
C PRO A 63 2.74 9.94 -1.16
N TYR A 64 2.63 10.51 0.04
CA TYR A 64 3.61 11.46 0.61
C TYR A 64 5.05 10.93 0.66
N ASP A 65 5.23 9.61 0.76
CA ASP A 65 6.52 8.91 0.84
C ASP A 65 7.16 8.68 -0.53
N LYS A 66 6.49 9.10 -1.62
CA LYS A 66 7.01 9.16 -2.99
C LYS A 66 7.28 10.59 -3.46
N ILE A 67 7.03 11.59 -2.63
CA ILE A 67 7.20 13.01 -2.95
C ILE A 67 8.54 13.49 -2.39
N ASP A 68 9.51 13.64 -3.28
CA ASP A 68 10.75 14.38 -3.05
C ASP A 68 10.54 15.90 -3.27
N ASP A 69 11.59 16.69 -3.13
CA ASP A 69 11.51 18.15 -3.21
C ASP A 69 11.14 18.63 -4.63
N GLU A 70 11.63 17.95 -5.67
CA GLU A 70 11.29 18.27 -7.07
C GLU A 70 9.81 17.98 -7.35
N LEU A 71 9.31 16.82 -6.92
CA LEU A 71 7.92 16.45 -7.09
C LEU A 71 6.99 17.29 -6.20
N GLN A 72 7.45 17.71 -5.02
CA GLN A 72 6.75 18.67 -4.19
C GLN A 72 6.52 19.97 -4.97
N GLU A 73 7.56 20.51 -5.62
CA GLU A 73 7.41 21.74 -6.40
C GLU A 73 6.51 21.59 -7.61
N PHE A 74 6.67 20.49 -8.35
CA PHE A 74 5.77 20.16 -9.44
C PHE A 74 4.29 20.24 -9.02
N TYR A 75 3.94 19.68 -7.86
CA TYR A 75 2.56 19.74 -7.37
C TYR A 75 2.15 21.11 -6.83
N TYR A 76 3.07 21.86 -6.22
CA TYR A 76 2.81 23.22 -5.76
C TYR A 76 2.48 24.17 -6.92
N GLU A 77 3.19 24.04 -8.04
CA GLU A 77 2.96 24.80 -9.27
C GLU A 77 1.70 24.35 -10.02
N ARG A 78 1.37 23.06 -9.96
CA ARG A 78 0.21 22.48 -10.66
C ARG A 78 -1.12 23.08 -10.20
N SER A 79 -1.31 23.31 -8.90
CA SER A 79 -2.53 23.94 -8.39
C SER A 79 -2.36 24.57 -6.99
N PRO A 80 -3.00 25.73 -6.71
CA PRO A 80 -3.09 26.27 -5.36
C PRO A 80 -3.90 25.37 -4.41
N HIS A 81 -4.71 24.45 -4.95
CA HIS A 81 -5.51 23.49 -4.18
C HIS A 81 -4.95 22.06 -4.27
N ASN A 82 -3.69 21.88 -4.68
CA ASN A 82 -3.11 20.54 -4.69
C ASN A 82 -2.90 20.00 -3.27
N ILE A 83 -3.35 18.76 -3.03
CA ILE A 83 -3.32 18.09 -1.73
C ILE A 83 -1.91 18.00 -1.13
N VAL A 84 -0.84 18.10 -1.94
CA VAL A 84 0.56 18.17 -1.49
C VAL A 84 0.77 19.22 -0.39
N ARG A 85 0.05 20.35 -0.46
CA ARG A 85 0.14 21.46 0.50
C ARG A 85 -0.25 21.05 1.92
N ILE A 86 -1.03 19.99 2.05
CA ILE A 86 -1.46 19.39 3.31
C ILE A 86 -0.58 18.19 3.65
N ILE A 87 -0.36 17.27 2.70
CA ILE A 87 0.29 15.98 3.01
C ILE A 87 1.82 16.05 3.06
N LYS A 88 2.42 17.04 2.42
CA LYS A 88 3.87 17.23 2.31
C LYS A 88 4.12 18.72 2.06
N GLY A 89 3.80 19.55 3.07
CA GLY A 89 3.99 21.00 2.98
C GLY A 89 5.48 21.39 2.95
N LYS A 90 5.79 22.57 2.39
CA LYS A 90 7.15 23.13 2.44
C LYS A 90 7.58 23.43 3.86
N THR A 91 8.85 23.16 4.15
CA THR A 91 9.54 23.63 5.35
C THR A 91 10.39 24.84 5.01
N TYR A 92 10.61 25.73 5.99
CA TYR A 92 11.40 26.93 5.81
C TYR A 92 12.42 27.10 6.95
N PRO A 93 13.57 27.75 6.71
CA PRO A 93 14.58 27.98 7.75
C PRO A 93 14.07 28.75 8.97
N ASN A 94 13.00 29.52 8.82
CA ASN A 94 12.37 30.31 9.87
C ASN A 94 11.10 29.66 10.45
N ASP A 95 10.86 28.36 10.19
CA ASP A 95 9.75 27.63 10.80
C ASP A 95 9.90 27.60 12.33
N THR A 96 8.78 27.79 13.02
CA THR A 96 8.68 27.77 14.48
C THR A 96 7.65 26.75 14.94
N ALA A 97 7.49 26.57 16.26
CA ALA A 97 6.44 25.70 16.80
C ALA A 97 5.03 26.12 16.34
N ASP A 98 4.78 27.43 16.24
CA ASP A 98 3.47 28.01 15.89
C ASP A 98 3.33 28.33 14.40
N ASN A 99 4.41 28.24 13.62
CA ASN A 99 4.39 28.45 12.18
C ASN A 99 5.34 27.45 11.50
N ASN A 100 4.82 26.27 11.22
CA ASN A 100 5.53 25.22 10.48
C ASN A 100 4.57 24.55 9.48
N GLN A 101 5.10 23.57 8.75
CA GLN A 101 4.36 22.84 7.74
C GLN A 101 3.04 22.23 8.25
N TYR A 102 2.95 21.80 9.51
CA TYR A 102 1.75 21.17 10.07
C TYR A 102 0.66 22.20 10.40
N VAL A 103 1.05 23.34 10.98
CA VAL A 103 0.13 24.45 11.23
C VAL A 103 -0.44 24.97 9.91
N ARG A 104 0.41 25.13 8.88
CA ARG A 104 -0.03 25.50 7.53
C ARG A 104 -0.96 24.45 6.92
N ALA A 105 -0.67 23.17 7.08
CA ALA A 105 -1.53 22.08 6.60
C ALA A 105 -2.93 22.12 7.24
N ALA A 106 -3.03 22.34 8.55
CA ALA A 106 -4.30 22.52 9.25
C ALA A 106 -5.06 23.76 8.73
N GLY A 107 -4.35 24.88 8.56
CA GLY A 107 -4.92 26.11 7.99
C GLY A 107 -5.48 25.92 6.57
N PHE A 108 -4.75 25.19 5.70
CA PHE A 108 -5.25 24.83 4.37
C PHE A 108 -6.48 23.93 4.43
N LEU A 109 -6.48 22.88 5.26
CA LEU A 109 -7.63 21.99 5.40
C LEU A 109 -8.89 22.75 5.82
N ASP A 110 -8.79 23.57 6.86
CA ASP A 110 -9.94 24.32 7.39
C ASP A 110 -10.42 25.39 6.42
N ALA A 111 -9.50 26.09 5.74
CA ALA A 111 -9.85 27.03 4.69
C ALA A 111 -10.58 26.33 3.53
N TRP A 112 -10.07 25.19 3.05
CA TRP A 112 -10.67 24.50 1.92
C TRP A 112 -12.04 23.90 2.24
N ILE A 113 -12.28 23.49 3.49
CA ILE A 113 -13.61 23.09 3.94
C ILE A 113 -14.55 24.30 4.01
N ARG A 114 -14.13 25.40 4.65
CA ARG A 114 -14.94 26.62 4.80
C ARG A 114 -15.31 27.23 3.44
N ASP A 115 -14.35 27.27 2.52
CA ASP A 115 -14.50 27.88 1.21
C ASP A 115 -15.19 26.92 0.20
N GLY A 116 -15.56 25.72 0.65
CA GLY A 116 -16.31 24.72 -0.09
C GLY A 116 -15.53 24.02 -1.19
N ILE A 117 -14.19 24.12 -1.17
CA ILE A 117 -13.28 23.37 -2.04
C ILE A 117 -13.35 21.88 -1.69
N PHE A 118 -13.36 21.55 -0.40
CA PHE A 118 -13.77 20.24 0.08
C PHE A 118 -15.22 20.27 0.55
N ARG A 119 -16.03 19.33 0.07
CA ARG A 119 -17.40 19.10 0.53
C ARG A 119 -17.52 17.72 1.14
N ARG A 120 -18.20 17.68 2.30
CA ARG A 120 -18.54 16.44 2.98
C ARG A 120 -19.75 15.80 2.31
N ASP A 121 -19.70 14.48 2.10
CA ASP A 121 -20.86 13.73 1.65
C ASP A 121 -22.00 13.80 2.66
N GLN A 122 -23.24 13.85 2.17
CA GLN A 122 -24.45 14.01 3.00
C GLN A 122 -24.79 12.72 3.76
N SER A 123 -24.52 11.57 3.14
CA SER A 123 -24.77 10.24 3.69
C SER A 123 -23.44 9.49 3.87
N PRO A 124 -23.33 8.59 4.85
CA PRO A 124 -22.21 7.66 4.93
C PRO A 124 -22.10 6.82 3.67
N CYS A 125 -20.89 6.73 3.12
CA CYS A 125 -20.58 6.00 1.91
C CYS A 125 -19.48 4.97 2.14
N ILE A 126 -19.48 3.93 1.32
CA ILE A 126 -18.28 3.22 0.89
C ILE A 126 -17.91 3.77 -0.48
N TYR A 127 -16.63 3.85 -0.82
CA TYR A 127 -16.21 4.38 -2.12
C TYR A 127 -15.59 3.28 -2.96
N ILE A 128 -16.24 2.85 -4.03
CA ILE A 128 -15.60 1.94 -5.00
C ILE A 128 -14.44 2.70 -5.64
N TYR A 129 -13.30 2.04 -5.77
CA TYR A 129 -12.08 2.62 -6.32
C TYR A 129 -11.42 1.67 -7.31
N ASP A 130 -11.45 2.05 -8.59
CA ASP A 130 -10.78 1.32 -9.64
C ASP A 130 -9.56 2.11 -10.16
N GLN A 131 -8.50 1.39 -10.52
CA GLN A 131 -7.29 1.95 -11.13
C GLN A 131 -7.04 1.26 -12.45
N GLU A 132 -7.12 2.00 -13.55
CA GLU A 132 -6.80 1.53 -14.89
C GLU A 132 -5.42 2.07 -15.27
N TYR A 133 -4.49 1.17 -15.58
CA TYR A 133 -3.09 1.50 -15.75
C TYR A 133 -2.45 0.61 -16.82
N VAL A 134 -1.33 1.08 -17.37
CA VAL A 134 -0.51 0.31 -18.30
C VAL A 134 0.63 -0.34 -17.52
N VAL A 135 0.75 -1.66 -17.64
CA VAL A 135 1.84 -2.41 -17.01
C VAL A 135 3.16 -1.99 -17.66
N PRO A 136 4.14 -1.50 -16.89
CA PRO A 136 5.46 -1.17 -17.42
C PRO A 136 6.07 -2.35 -18.18
N GLU A 137 6.92 -2.08 -19.17
CA GLU A 137 7.60 -3.05 -20.05
C GLU A 137 6.70 -3.84 -21.01
N THR A 138 5.50 -4.25 -20.60
CA THR A 138 4.60 -5.07 -21.44
C THR A 138 3.59 -4.25 -22.24
N GLY A 139 3.24 -3.05 -21.78
CA GLY A 139 2.22 -2.21 -22.42
C GLY A 139 0.80 -2.72 -22.25
N ILE A 140 0.58 -3.79 -21.48
CA ILE A 140 -0.74 -4.37 -21.25
C ILE A 140 -1.53 -3.49 -20.28
N THR A 141 -2.75 -3.11 -20.67
CA THR A 141 -3.68 -2.41 -19.78
C THR A 141 -4.28 -3.39 -18.77
N LYS A 142 -4.25 -3.01 -17.49
CA LYS A 142 -4.92 -3.71 -16.39
C LYS A 142 -5.85 -2.77 -15.64
N ILE A 143 -6.86 -3.35 -14.98
CA ILE A 143 -7.76 -2.63 -14.07
C ILE A 143 -7.71 -3.33 -12.72
N ARG A 144 -7.22 -2.62 -11.70
CA ARG A 144 -7.27 -3.06 -10.29
C ARG A 144 -8.56 -2.56 -9.66
N LYS A 145 -9.40 -3.47 -9.17
CA LYS A 145 -10.66 -3.12 -8.50
C LYS A 145 -10.51 -3.17 -6.99
N GLY A 146 -11.11 -2.20 -6.31
CA GLY A 146 -11.14 -2.15 -4.85
C GLY A 146 -12.23 -1.23 -4.31
N PHE A 147 -12.20 -1.03 -2.99
CA PHE A 147 -13.09 -0.08 -2.32
C PHE A 147 -12.41 0.58 -1.11
N ILE A 148 -12.89 1.76 -0.74
CA ILE A 148 -12.43 2.57 0.37
C ILE A 148 -13.50 2.57 1.45
N ALA A 149 -13.10 2.18 2.66
CA ALA A 149 -13.95 2.18 3.84
C ALA A 149 -13.17 2.67 5.06
N LEU A 150 -13.86 2.91 6.16
CA LEU A 150 -13.21 2.93 7.46
C LEU A 150 -13.04 1.49 7.94
N PHE A 151 -11.89 1.21 8.52
CA PHE A 151 -11.52 -0.07 9.11
C PHE A 151 -11.28 0.13 10.60
N ARG A 152 -11.87 -0.71 11.44
CA ARG A 152 -11.61 -0.64 12.87
C ARG A 152 -10.17 -1.02 13.19
N LEU A 153 -9.42 -0.10 13.80
CA LEU A 153 -8.04 -0.32 14.18
C LEU A 153 -7.94 -1.37 15.28
N MET A 154 -7.00 -2.30 15.10
CA MET A 154 -6.65 -3.33 16.05
C MET A 154 -5.13 -3.46 16.13
N SER A 155 -4.63 -3.85 17.29
CA SER A 155 -3.21 -4.18 17.46
C SER A 155 -2.86 -5.44 16.66
N TYR A 156 -1.57 -5.64 16.35
CA TYR A 156 -1.16 -6.85 15.60
C TYR A 156 -1.32 -8.12 16.45
N GLU A 157 -1.26 -7.97 17.76
CA GLU A 157 -1.47 -9.01 18.77
C GLU A 157 -2.92 -9.53 18.76
N GLU A 158 -3.88 -8.71 18.32
CA GLU A 158 -5.27 -9.13 18.13
C GLU A 158 -5.43 -10.04 16.90
N GLY A 159 -4.43 -10.18 16.01
CA GLY A 159 -4.37 -11.23 15.00
C GLY A 159 -5.10 -10.99 13.68
N GLY A 160 -6.03 -10.02 13.61
CA GLY A 160 -6.85 -9.75 12.43
C GLY A 160 -6.16 -8.98 11.30
N VAL A 161 -5.04 -8.31 11.61
CA VAL A 161 -4.23 -7.56 10.63
C VAL A 161 -2.84 -8.16 10.54
N LYS A 162 -2.43 -8.53 9.32
CA LYS A 162 -1.12 -9.14 9.05
C LYS A 162 -0.19 -8.14 8.34
N PRO A 163 0.87 -7.65 9.00
CA PRO A 163 1.91 -6.88 8.31
C PRO A 163 2.85 -7.84 7.57
N HIS A 164 3.16 -7.57 6.30
CA HIS A 164 4.16 -8.36 5.56
C HIS A 164 5.57 -7.75 5.55
N GLU A 165 5.75 -6.50 6.01
CA GLU A 165 7.04 -5.81 6.00
C GLU A 165 7.36 -5.12 7.35
N ARG A 166 8.65 -4.93 7.66
CA ARG A 166 9.14 -4.22 8.86
C ARG A 166 9.18 -2.70 8.66
N THR A 167 8.82 -1.93 9.69
CA THR A 167 8.72 -0.46 9.64
C THR A 167 9.96 0.27 10.17
N LEU A 168 10.18 1.52 9.74
CA LEU A 168 11.25 2.41 10.22
C LEU A 168 10.67 3.50 11.14
N ALA A 169 11.44 4.00 12.11
CA ALA A 169 10.95 4.96 13.11
C ALA A 169 10.72 6.39 12.56
N GLY A 170 11.58 6.88 11.66
CA GLY A 170 11.57 8.28 11.20
C GLY A 170 10.26 8.77 10.57
N PRO A 171 9.71 8.09 9.54
CA PRO A 171 8.47 8.50 8.89
C PRO A 171 7.23 8.54 9.80
N LYS A 172 7.26 7.88 10.96
CA LYS A 172 6.11 7.82 11.88
C LYS A 172 5.87 9.16 12.60
N ALA A 173 6.93 9.85 13.02
CA ALA A 173 6.82 11.09 13.79
C ALA A 173 6.18 12.22 12.96
N ASP A 174 6.61 12.36 11.70
CA ASP A 174 6.08 13.35 10.77
C ASP A 174 4.57 13.15 10.52
N ARG A 175 4.14 11.91 10.30
CA ARG A 175 2.72 11.59 10.09
C ARG A 175 1.88 11.81 11.33
N LEU A 176 2.41 11.49 12.51
CA LEU A 176 1.73 11.72 13.78
C LEU A 176 1.50 13.21 14.03
N ASN A 177 2.51 14.05 13.76
CA ASN A 177 2.40 15.50 13.88
C ASN A 177 1.38 16.10 12.90
N LEU A 178 1.35 15.62 11.65
CA LEU A 178 0.33 16.03 10.70
C LEU A 178 -1.08 15.66 11.20
N MET A 179 -1.27 14.43 11.69
CA MET A 179 -2.57 13.96 12.19
C MET A 179 -3.03 14.74 13.43
N ARG A 180 -2.11 15.08 14.35
CA ARG A 180 -2.38 15.95 15.51
C ARG A 180 -2.87 17.33 15.08
N ALA A 181 -2.20 17.95 14.11
CA ALA A 181 -2.53 19.29 13.64
C ALA A 181 -3.85 19.34 12.87
N THR A 182 -4.10 18.40 11.97
CA THR A 182 -5.25 18.43 11.06
C THR A 182 -6.47 17.70 11.59
N LYS A 183 -6.28 16.77 12.55
CA LYS A 183 -7.32 15.84 13.03
C LYS A 183 -7.99 15.12 11.86
N ALA A 184 -7.21 14.76 10.84
CA ALA A 184 -7.70 14.15 9.62
C ALA A 184 -6.75 13.06 9.13
N GLN A 185 -7.34 12.09 8.43
CA GLN A 185 -6.64 10.98 7.82
C GLN A 185 -6.47 11.26 6.33
N PHE A 186 -5.22 11.49 5.94
CA PHE A 186 -4.81 11.58 4.54
C PHE A 186 -4.02 10.33 4.15
N GLY A 187 -4.03 10.03 2.86
CA GLY A 187 -3.45 8.82 2.34
C GLY A 187 -4.20 7.58 2.84
N GLN A 188 -4.40 6.64 1.94
CA GLN A 188 -5.11 5.40 2.24
C GLN A 188 -4.10 4.35 2.65
N ILE A 189 -4.42 3.50 3.61
CA ILE A 189 -3.64 2.27 3.81
C ILE A 189 -4.13 1.27 2.77
N PHE A 190 -3.21 0.62 2.08
CA PHE A 190 -3.55 -0.39 1.10
C PHE A 190 -3.59 -1.76 1.78
N MET A 191 -4.77 -2.37 1.88
CA MET A 191 -4.95 -3.71 2.42
C MET A 191 -5.45 -4.70 1.38
N LEU A 192 -5.00 -5.94 1.50
CA LEU A 192 -5.41 -7.08 0.71
C LEU A 192 -6.26 -8.03 1.53
N TYR A 193 -7.18 -8.73 0.87
CA TYR A 193 -8.02 -9.77 1.47
C TYR A 193 -8.23 -10.93 0.48
N PRO A 194 -8.47 -12.16 0.95
CA PRO A 194 -8.83 -13.27 0.07
C PRO A 194 -10.26 -13.12 -0.45
N ASP A 195 -10.49 -13.38 -1.74
CA ASP A 195 -11.82 -13.41 -2.35
C ASP A 195 -11.86 -14.38 -3.54
N PRO A 196 -11.61 -15.68 -3.33
CA PRO A 196 -11.47 -16.65 -4.42
C PRO A 196 -12.73 -16.77 -5.28
N ASP A 197 -13.91 -16.54 -4.69
CA ASP A 197 -15.20 -16.59 -5.37
C ASP A 197 -15.61 -15.23 -5.99
N ASN A 198 -14.75 -14.20 -5.86
CA ASN A 198 -14.97 -12.85 -6.36
C ASN A 198 -16.30 -12.22 -5.86
N ALA A 199 -16.76 -12.61 -4.67
CA ALA A 199 -18.05 -12.22 -4.12
C ALA A 199 -18.13 -10.72 -3.83
N VAL A 200 -17.03 -10.10 -3.37
CA VAL A 200 -17.00 -8.68 -3.05
C VAL A 200 -17.06 -7.84 -4.32
N ASN A 201 -16.18 -8.11 -5.28
CA ASN A 201 -16.18 -7.38 -6.54
C ASN A 201 -17.47 -7.61 -7.34
N GLY A 202 -18.04 -8.83 -7.29
CA GLY A 202 -19.34 -9.14 -7.87
C GLY A 202 -20.47 -8.27 -7.32
N LEU A 203 -20.55 -8.13 -5.99
CA LEU A 203 -21.51 -7.21 -5.34
C LEU A 203 -21.29 -5.75 -5.78
N LEU A 204 -20.03 -5.31 -5.86
CA LEU A 204 -19.70 -3.91 -6.19
C LEU A 204 -19.94 -3.57 -7.66
N ASP A 205 -19.94 -4.54 -8.57
CA ASP A 205 -20.24 -4.33 -9.99
C ASP A 205 -21.69 -3.83 -10.21
N GLU A 206 -22.64 -4.22 -9.34
CA GLU A 206 -24.00 -3.67 -9.35
C GLU A 206 -24.01 -2.16 -9.09
N ALA A 207 -23.23 -1.71 -8.10
CA ALA A 207 -23.11 -0.29 -7.76
C ALA A 207 -22.39 0.53 -8.85
N ARG A 208 -21.40 -0.06 -9.53
CA ARG A 208 -20.73 0.59 -10.67
C ARG A 208 -21.70 0.88 -11.81
N ALA A 209 -22.66 0.00 -12.05
CA ALA A 209 -23.63 0.16 -13.14
C ALA A 209 -24.68 1.26 -12.88
N ALA A 210 -24.90 1.65 -11.62
CA ALA A 210 -25.94 2.60 -11.24
C ALA A 210 -25.57 4.08 -11.53
N GLY A 211 -24.30 4.41 -11.80
CA GLY A 211 -23.87 5.79 -12.05
C GLY A 211 -22.44 5.93 -12.57
N GLY A 212 -22.08 7.13 -13.04
CA GLY A 212 -20.73 7.42 -13.54
C GLY A 212 -19.71 7.69 -12.42
N PRO A 213 -18.43 7.33 -12.61
CA PRO A 213 -17.37 7.64 -11.64
C PRO A 213 -16.99 9.11 -11.66
N LEU A 214 -16.41 9.55 -10.55
CA LEU A 214 -15.43 10.63 -10.58
C LEU A 214 -14.14 10.07 -11.19
N VAL A 215 -13.55 10.79 -12.14
CA VAL A 215 -12.34 10.35 -12.83
C VAL A 215 -11.22 11.36 -12.56
N ALA A 216 -10.06 10.84 -12.18
CA ALA A 216 -8.83 11.61 -12.10
C ALA A 216 -7.72 10.87 -12.83
N LYS A 217 -6.82 11.61 -13.46
CA LYS A 217 -5.61 11.09 -14.10
C LYS A 217 -4.39 11.52 -13.29
N ASP A 218 -3.54 10.57 -12.92
CA ASP A 218 -2.30 10.88 -12.23
C ASP A 218 -1.19 11.33 -13.21
N ARG A 219 0.02 11.57 -12.69
CA ARG A 219 1.16 12.00 -13.49
C ARG A 219 1.69 10.92 -14.43
N PHE A 220 1.39 9.65 -14.18
CA PHE A 220 1.76 8.52 -15.02
C PHE A 220 0.73 8.22 -16.10
N SER A 221 -0.34 9.02 -16.14
CA SER A 221 -1.50 8.80 -16.99
C SER A 221 -2.42 7.65 -16.59
N ASP A 222 -2.25 7.09 -15.40
CA ASP A 222 -3.15 6.09 -14.86
C ASP A 222 -4.47 6.75 -14.47
N LEU A 223 -5.58 6.06 -14.74
CA LEU A 223 -6.92 6.54 -14.44
C LEU A 223 -7.40 6.01 -13.08
N HIS A 224 -7.87 6.92 -12.26
CA HIS A 224 -8.50 6.66 -10.98
C HIS A 224 -10.00 6.92 -11.09
N LYS A 225 -10.82 5.89 -10.88
CA LYS A 225 -12.28 5.98 -10.96
C LYS A 225 -12.88 5.73 -9.59
N LEU A 226 -13.68 6.68 -9.09
CA LEU A 226 -14.27 6.64 -7.76
C LEU A 226 -15.80 6.73 -7.82
N TRP A 227 -16.51 5.80 -7.19
CA TRP A 227 -17.97 5.86 -7.01
C TRP A 227 -18.33 5.91 -5.52
N PRO A 228 -18.96 6.99 -5.03
CA PRO A 228 -19.56 6.99 -3.70
C PRO A 228 -20.83 6.14 -3.69
N VAL A 229 -20.88 5.13 -2.83
CA VAL A 229 -22.02 4.21 -2.67
C VAL A 229 -22.63 4.40 -1.30
N SER A 230 -23.88 4.87 -1.28
CA SER A 230 -24.67 5.10 -0.05
C SER A 230 -25.88 4.14 0.09
N ASP A 231 -26.00 3.14 -0.79
CA ASP A 231 -27.06 2.13 -0.69
C ASP A 231 -26.84 1.26 0.56
N PRO A 232 -27.76 1.29 1.54
CA PRO A 232 -27.58 0.56 2.79
C PRO A 232 -27.57 -0.96 2.60
N ARG A 233 -28.17 -1.49 1.53
CA ARG A 233 -28.15 -2.94 1.23
C ARG A 233 -26.76 -3.39 0.83
N ILE A 234 -26.12 -2.63 -0.08
CA ILE A 234 -24.78 -2.92 -0.57
C ILE A 234 -23.77 -2.79 0.58
N ILE A 235 -23.88 -1.73 1.38
CA ILE A 235 -23.00 -1.50 2.53
C ILE A 235 -23.14 -2.64 3.55
N ALA A 236 -24.37 -3.04 3.89
CA ALA A 236 -24.60 -4.11 4.86
C ALA A 236 -24.09 -5.47 4.36
N GLU A 237 -24.28 -5.78 3.08
CA GLU A 237 -23.81 -7.04 2.50
C GLU A 237 -22.29 -7.08 2.38
N LEU A 238 -21.67 -5.98 1.95
CA LEU A 238 -20.22 -5.84 1.93
C LEU A 238 -19.62 -6.02 3.33
N GLY A 239 -20.25 -5.43 4.35
CA GLY A 239 -19.85 -5.60 5.74
C GLY A 239 -19.86 -7.06 6.18
N LYS A 240 -20.86 -7.85 5.77
CA LYS A 240 -20.91 -9.30 6.07
C LYS A 240 -19.81 -10.06 5.34
N LEU A 241 -19.60 -9.80 4.05
CA LEU A 241 -18.59 -10.47 3.23
C LEU A 241 -17.16 -10.22 3.71
N MET A 242 -16.91 -9.11 4.39
CA MET A 242 -15.59 -8.77 4.92
C MET A 242 -15.38 -9.26 6.35
N LEU A 243 -16.44 -9.52 7.11
CA LEU A 243 -16.38 -9.66 8.55
C LEU A 243 -15.49 -10.81 9.03
N ASP A 244 -15.42 -11.91 8.27
CA ASP A 244 -14.64 -13.11 8.58
C ASP A 244 -13.27 -13.17 7.85
N LYS A 245 -12.94 -12.13 7.08
CA LYS A 245 -11.70 -12.09 6.29
C LYS A 245 -10.54 -11.55 7.10
N GLN A 246 -9.39 -12.20 6.96
CA GLN A 246 -8.11 -11.62 7.35
C GLN A 246 -7.66 -10.55 6.35
N VAL A 247 -7.05 -9.48 6.86
CA VAL A 247 -6.56 -8.39 6.03
C VAL A 247 -5.05 -8.21 6.17
N PHE A 248 -4.40 -7.92 5.05
CA PHE A 248 -2.95 -7.90 4.91
C PHE A 248 -2.53 -6.53 4.43
N ILE A 249 -1.64 -5.84 5.15
CA ILE A 249 -1.24 -4.48 4.76
C ILE A 249 -0.29 -4.57 3.57
N ALA A 250 -0.73 -4.32 2.34
CA ALA A 250 0.15 -4.26 1.16
C ALA A 250 1.04 -3.02 1.12
N ASP A 251 0.54 -1.89 1.60
CA ASP A 251 1.28 -0.63 1.64
C ASP A 251 0.71 0.28 2.73
N GLY A 252 1.58 1.00 3.45
CA GLY A 252 1.17 1.94 4.49
C GLY A 252 1.25 1.42 5.92
N HIS A 253 2.18 0.52 6.24
CA HIS A 253 2.44 0.09 7.62
C HIS A 253 2.76 1.27 8.55
N HIS A 254 3.55 2.25 8.10
CA HIS A 254 3.83 3.46 8.89
C HIS A 254 2.56 4.27 9.16
N ARG A 255 1.63 4.33 8.18
CA ARG A 255 0.31 4.98 8.33
C ARG A 255 -0.58 4.21 9.31
N TYR A 256 -0.51 2.88 9.33
CA TYR A 256 -1.25 2.03 10.26
C TYR A 256 -0.78 2.24 11.71
N GLU A 257 0.52 2.09 11.94
CA GLU A 257 1.12 2.26 13.27
C GLU A 257 0.98 3.70 13.79
N THR A 258 1.06 4.70 12.91
CA THR A 258 0.77 6.10 13.29
C THR A 258 -0.67 6.26 13.75
N ALA A 259 -1.63 5.61 13.07
CA ALA A 259 -3.04 5.67 13.46
C ALA A 259 -3.28 4.95 14.81
N LEU A 260 -2.61 3.82 15.07
CA LEU A 260 -2.64 3.16 16.37
C LEU A 260 -2.07 4.06 17.48
N ALA A 261 -0.90 4.66 17.25
CA ALA A 261 -0.27 5.56 18.22
C ALA A 261 -1.16 6.79 18.52
N PHE A 262 -1.76 7.40 17.49
CA PHE A 262 -2.67 8.53 17.67
C PHE A 262 -3.96 8.13 18.40
N ARG A 263 -4.55 6.97 18.06
CA ARG A 263 -5.69 6.41 18.78
C ARG A 263 -5.38 6.24 20.26
N ASP A 264 -4.27 5.60 20.58
CA ASP A 264 -3.89 5.33 21.97
C ASP A 264 -3.54 6.62 22.73
N GLU A 265 -2.97 7.63 22.05
CA GLU A 265 -2.74 8.97 22.61
C GLU A 265 -4.06 9.70 22.95
N MET A 266 -5.10 9.52 22.15
CA MET A 266 -6.37 10.25 22.24
C MET A 266 -7.45 9.52 23.05
N ARG A 267 -7.31 8.21 23.28
CA ARG A 267 -8.20 7.44 24.16
C ARG A 267 -8.24 8.09 25.55
N GLY A 268 -9.46 8.32 26.06
CA GLY A 268 -9.70 9.03 27.33
C GLY A 268 -9.65 10.57 27.25
N LYS A 269 -9.30 11.15 26.10
CA LYS A 269 -9.30 12.60 25.84
C LYS A 269 -10.42 13.05 24.89
N VAL A 270 -11.07 12.10 24.22
CA VAL A 270 -12.12 12.32 23.20
C VAL A 270 -13.50 11.98 23.76
N HIS A 271 -14.54 12.60 23.21
CA HIS A 271 -15.91 12.27 23.58
C HIS A 271 -16.36 10.95 22.92
N GLN A 272 -17.14 10.15 23.66
CA GLN A 272 -17.81 9.01 23.05
C GLN A 272 -18.87 9.51 22.07
N THR A 273 -18.86 8.96 20.86
CA THR A 273 -19.81 9.28 19.79
C THR A 273 -20.20 7.99 19.06
N ASP A 274 -21.40 8.00 18.48
CA ASP A 274 -21.88 6.95 17.58
C ASP A 274 -21.44 7.18 16.12
N ASP A 275 -20.69 8.25 15.84
CA ASP A 275 -20.07 8.48 14.54
C ASP A 275 -19.07 7.36 14.19
N THR A 276 -18.88 7.11 12.89
CA THR A 276 -17.86 6.15 12.42
C THR A 276 -16.51 6.83 12.23
N GLU A 277 -16.47 8.15 12.02
CA GLU A 277 -15.27 8.93 11.74
C GLU A 277 -14.42 9.22 13.01
N THR A 278 -14.17 8.22 13.84
CA THR A 278 -13.47 8.35 15.14
C THR A 278 -12.01 7.88 15.07
N ILE A 279 -11.28 8.12 16.16
CA ILE A 279 -9.90 7.61 16.34
C ILE A 279 -9.79 6.08 16.32
N GLU A 280 -10.90 5.37 16.55
CA GLU A 280 -10.91 3.90 16.56
C GLU A 280 -10.88 3.32 15.14
N ASN A 281 -11.11 4.15 14.11
CA ASN A 281 -11.26 3.69 12.74
C ASN A 281 -10.28 4.40 11.79
N ARG A 282 -9.81 3.71 10.75
CA ARG A 282 -8.86 4.23 9.77
C ARG A 282 -9.37 4.06 8.34
N MET A 283 -9.24 5.10 7.52
CA MET A 283 -9.52 5.03 6.08
C MET A 283 -8.52 4.11 5.37
N VAL A 284 -9.04 3.07 4.73
CA VAL A 284 -8.30 1.97 4.09
C VAL A 284 -8.87 1.71 2.70
N THR A 285 -8.01 1.40 1.73
CA THR A 285 -8.39 0.77 0.46
C THR A 285 -8.22 -0.73 0.56
N PHE A 286 -9.25 -1.48 0.19
CA PHE A 286 -9.26 -2.94 0.14
C PHE A 286 -9.25 -3.43 -1.30
N VAL A 287 -8.34 -4.35 -1.63
CA VAL A 287 -8.28 -5.06 -2.93
C VAL A 287 -8.15 -6.56 -2.68
N SER A 288 -8.76 -7.38 -3.53
CA SER A 288 -8.62 -8.84 -3.42
C SER A 288 -7.20 -9.29 -3.81
N PHE A 289 -6.66 -10.33 -3.14
CA PHE A 289 -5.48 -11.06 -3.62
C PHE A 289 -5.72 -11.69 -5.00
N ASP A 290 -6.97 -12.04 -5.28
CA ASP A 290 -7.43 -12.74 -6.48
C ASP A 290 -7.81 -11.75 -7.60
N ASP A 291 -7.65 -10.44 -7.38
CA ASP A 291 -7.91 -9.42 -8.41
C ASP A 291 -6.87 -9.51 -9.54
N PRO A 292 -7.28 -9.71 -10.82
CA PRO A 292 -6.36 -9.85 -11.94
C PRO A 292 -5.57 -8.56 -12.25
N GLY A 293 -6.05 -7.42 -11.75
CA GLY A 293 -5.37 -6.13 -11.78
C GLY A 293 -4.41 -5.90 -10.62
N LEU A 294 -4.26 -6.84 -9.68
CA LEU A 294 -3.21 -6.74 -8.67
C LEU A 294 -1.86 -7.08 -9.30
N LEU A 295 -0.90 -6.17 -9.17
CA LEU A 295 0.46 -6.32 -9.69
C LEU A 295 1.47 -5.92 -8.63
N ILE A 296 2.51 -6.73 -8.50
CA ILE A 296 3.72 -6.42 -7.74
C ILE A 296 4.85 -6.36 -8.76
N LEU A 297 5.53 -5.22 -8.83
CA LEU A 297 6.73 -5.07 -9.66
C LEU A 297 7.97 -5.59 -8.92
N PRO A 298 8.98 -6.10 -9.65
CA PRO A 298 10.25 -6.42 -9.04
C PRO A 298 10.91 -5.13 -8.51
N THR A 299 11.70 -5.29 -7.46
CA THR A 299 12.59 -4.24 -7.00
C THR A 299 13.99 -4.79 -7.16
N HIS A 300 14.79 -4.25 -8.08
CA HIS A 300 16.16 -4.66 -8.37
C HIS A 300 17.15 -4.09 -7.34
N ARG A 301 18.38 -4.59 -7.31
CA ARG A 301 19.43 -4.13 -6.38
C ARG A 301 20.65 -3.66 -7.14
N LEU A 302 20.97 -2.38 -7.01
CA LEU A 302 22.23 -1.80 -7.47
C LEU A 302 23.18 -1.71 -6.29
N VAL A 303 24.32 -2.39 -6.38
CA VAL A 303 25.30 -2.50 -5.31
C VAL A 303 26.50 -1.60 -5.59
N SER A 304 26.91 -0.83 -4.59
CA SER A 304 28.05 0.08 -4.62
C SER A 304 28.77 0.08 -3.26
N ASP A 305 30.00 0.59 -3.23
CA ASP A 305 30.81 0.77 -2.02
C ASP A 305 31.08 -0.48 -1.17
N VAL A 306 31.08 -1.67 -1.80
CA VAL A 306 31.56 -2.92 -1.21
C VAL A 306 33.10 -2.91 -1.24
N GLN A 307 33.71 -2.93 -0.05
CA GLN A 307 35.16 -2.96 0.11
C GLN A 307 35.72 -4.30 -0.35
N GLY A 308 36.80 -4.28 -1.13
CA GLY A 308 37.43 -5.51 -1.63
C GLY A 308 36.57 -6.30 -2.62
N PHE A 309 35.62 -5.66 -3.31
CA PHE A 309 34.78 -6.32 -4.29
C PHE A 309 35.60 -6.98 -5.41
N ASP A 310 35.41 -8.28 -5.58
CA ASP A 310 36.04 -9.08 -6.61
C ASP A 310 34.96 -9.84 -7.40
N ALA A 311 34.78 -9.44 -8.66
CA ALA A 311 33.79 -10.04 -9.55
C ALA A 311 34.11 -11.51 -9.87
N ALA A 312 35.39 -11.89 -10.00
CA ALA A 312 35.78 -13.25 -10.29
C ALA A 312 35.51 -14.16 -9.09
N ALA A 313 35.87 -13.71 -7.89
CA ALA A 313 35.57 -14.44 -6.66
C ALA A 313 34.05 -14.61 -6.44
N LEU A 314 33.25 -13.58 -6.74
CA LEU A 314 31.80 -13.67 -6.68
C LEU A 314 31.25 -14.72 -7.67
N ILE A 315 31.73 -14.73 -8.91
CA ILE A 315 31.31 -15.72 -9.92
C ILE A 315 31.64 -17.15 -9.46
N GLU A 316 32.82 -17.40 -8.91
CA GLU A 316 33.18 -18.72 -8.39
C GLU A 316 32.32 -19.14 -7.21
N ASN A 317 32.00 -18.22 -6.30
CA ASN A 317 31.09 -18.48 -5.19
C ASN A 317 29.67 -18.78 -5.69
N LEU A 318 29.18 -18.06 -6.70
CA LEU A 318 27.87 -18.30 -7.29
C LEU A 318 27.76 -19.71 -7.91
N LYS A 319 28.80 -20.20 -8.59
CA LYS A 319 28.79 -21.54 -9.22
C LYS A 319 28.52 -22.68 -8.24
N GLN A 320 28.83 -22.50 -6.95
CA GLN A 320 28.58 -23.50 -5.91
C GLN A 320 27.08 -23.76 -5.68
N PHE A 321 26.23 -22.76 -5.92
CA PHE A 321 24.78 -22.81 -5.64
C PHE A 321 23.92 -22.67 -6.89
N PHE A 322 24.46 -22.02 -7.92
CA PHE A 322 23.74 -21.66 -9.13
C PHE A 322 24.35 -22.33 -10.36
N GLU A 323 23.47 -22.73 -11.27
CA GLU A 323 23.83 -22.93 -12.68
C GLU A 323 23.90 -21.55 -13.34
N LEU A 324 25.05 -21.25 -13.95
CA LEU A 324 25.31 -19.95 -14.57
C LEU A 324 25.28 -20.07 -16.09
N GLU A 325 24.34 -19.36 -16.71
CA GLU A 325 24.33 -19.09 -18.15
C GLU A 325 24.91 -17.69 -18.41
N VAL A 326 25.68 -17.56 -19.49
CA VAL A 326 26.37 -16.31 -19.84
C VAL A 326 25.76 -15.74 -21.11
N LEU A 327 25.39 -14.45 -21.05
CA LEU A 327 24.91 -13.67 -22.19
C LEU A 327 25.93 -12.55 -22.47
N PRO A 328 26.93 -12.78 -23.33
CA PRO A 328 27.97 -11.80 -23.61
C PRO A 328 27.47 -10.67 -24.52
N PHE A 329 28.14 -9.53 -24.44
CA PHE A 329 27.95 -8.39 -25.34
C PHE A 329 29.29 -7.70 -25.64
N SER A 330 29.38 -6.99 -26.77
CA SER A 330 30.59 -6.28 -27.21
C SER A 330 30.38 -4.79 -27.40
N ASP A 331 29.13 -4.36 -27.51
CA ASP A 331 28.71 -3.01 -27.84
C ASP A 331 27.32 -2.72 -27.25
N GLU A 332 26.83 -1.50 -27.45
CA GLU A 332 25.53 -1.04 -26.94
C GLU A 332 24.36 -1.91 -27.43
N SER A 333 24.31 -2.21 -28.73
CA SER A 333 23.19 -2.95 -29.35
C SER A 333 23.13 -4.41 -28.89
N SER A 334 24.28 -5.07 -28.81
CA SER A 334 24.40 -6.41 -28.25
C SER A 334 24.10 -6.43 -26.75
N ARG A 335 24.43 -5.36 -26.01
CA ARG A 335 24.07 -5.22 -24.59
C ARG A 335 22.57 -5.08 -24.38
N GLU A 336 21.90 -4.22 -25.14
CA GLU A 336 20.44 -4.09 -25.10
C GLU A 336 19.76 -5.42 -25.42
N THR A 337 20.29 -6.17 -26.40
CA THR A 337 19.81 -7.51 -26.74
C THR A 337 20.01 -8.50 -25.59
N ALA A 338 21.18 -8.50 -24.94
CA ALA A 338 21.46 -9.37 -23.79
C ALA A 338 20.59 -9.01 -22.57
N GLN A 339 20.38 -7.72 -22.30
CA GLN A 339 19.48 -7.23 -21.26
C GLN A 339 18.05 -7.70 -21.53
N ARG A 340 17.52 -7.51 -22.75
CA ARG A 340 16.17 -7.98 -23.12
C ARG A 340 16.02 -9.49 -22.95
N LYS A 341 17.00 -10.28 -23.43
CA LYS A 341 16.99 -11.74 -23.24
C LYS A 341 17.02 -12.14 -21.77
N THR A 342 17.79 -11.44 -20.94
CA THR A 342 17.83 -11.65 -19.48
C THR A 342 16.44 -11.46 -18.88
N MET A 343 15.75 -10.36 -19.24
CA MET A 343 14.39 -10.08 -18.78
C MET A 343 13.37 -11.11 -19.28
N GLU A 344 13.48 -11.54 -20.54
CA GLU A 344 12.60 -12.57 -21.11
C GLU A 344 12.73 -13.91 -20.39
N ILE A 345 13.96 -14.34 -20.08
CA ILE A 345 14.23 -15.59 -19.37
C ILE A 345 13.74 -15.51 -17.92
N LEU A 346 14.02 -14.40 -17.22
CA LEU A 346 13.50 -14.17 -15.86
C LEU A 346 11.97 -14.26 -15.85
N HIS A 347 11.28 -13.51 -16.73
CA HIS A 347 9.83 -13.55 -16.80
C HIS A 347 9.28 -14.95 -17.09
N ARG A 348 9.87 -15.67 -18.05
CA ARG A 348 9.43 -17.03 -18.43
C ARG A 348 9.58 -18.02 -17.28
N ASP A 349 10.69 -17.94 -16.54
CA ASP A 349 11.08 -18.97 -15.58
C ASP A 349 10.68 -18.62 -14.12
N SER A 350 10.31 -17.36 -13.86
CA SER A 350 9.83 -16.84 -12.57
C SER A 350 8.70 -17.65 -11.93
N ALA A 351 7.96 -18.42 -12.73
CA ALA A 351 6.87 -19.26 -12.24
C ALA A 351 7.37 -20.48 -11.45
N ARG A 352 8.54 -21.03 -11.82
CA ARG A 352 8.99 -22.36 -11.38
C ARG A 352 10.35 -22.36 -10.69
N ASP A 353 11.25 -21.46 -11.08
CA ASP A 353 12.64 -21.50 -10.64
C ASP A 353 13.09 -20.17 -10.02
N HIS A 354 14.06 -20.24 -9.11
CA HIS A 354 14.77 -19.07 -8.59
C HIS A 354 15.87 -18.65 -9.57
N VAL A 355 15.62 -17.61 -10.36
CA VAL A 355 16.54 -17.09 -11.37
C VAL A 355 16.87 -15.63 -11.09
N PHE A 356 18.14 -15.28 -11.16
CA PHE A 356 18.63 -13.91 -11.01
C PHE A 356 19.41 -13.48 -12.25
N GLY A 357 19.17 -12.26 -12.73
CA GLY A 357 20.04 -11.60 -13.70
C GLY A 357 21.12 -10.82 -12.97
N ILE A 358 22.38 -10.95 -13.38
CA ILE A 358 23.52 -10.30 -12.70
C ILE A 358 24.40 -9.61 -13.75
N LEU A 359 24.70 -8.34 -13.52
CA LEU A 359 25.70 -7.60 -14.29
C LEU A 359 26.76 -7.06 -13.32
N LEU A 360 28.04 -7.32 -13.61
CA LEU A 360 29.16 -6.95 -12.74
C LEU A 360 30.06 -5.91 -13.44
N ALA A 361 30.60 -4.98 -12.67
CA ALA A 361 31.53 -3.97 -13.19
C ALA A 361 32.76 -4.63 -13.84
N GLY A 362 33.15 -4.13 -15.01
CA GLY A 362 34.27 -4.68 -15.78
C GLY A 362 33.98 -6.00 -16.50
N GLN A 363 32.75 -6.51 -16.45
CA GLN A 363 32.32 -7.71 -17.18
C GLN A 363 31.36 -7.34 -18.31
N ASN A 364 31.70 -7.71 -19.55
CA ASN A 364 30.86 -7.45 -20.72
C ASN A 364 29.87 -8.60 -20.98
N GLN A 365 29.17 -9.03 -19.92
CA GLN A 365 28.21 -10.12 -19.99
C GLN A 365 27.18 -10.00 -18.87
N PHE A 366 25.95 -10.41 -19.16
CA PHE A 366 24.98 -10.74 -18.12
C PHE A 366 25.17 -12.20 -17.72
N LEU A 367 25.05 -12.47 -16.43
CA LEU A 367 24.97 -13.81 -15.88
C LEU A 367 23.53 -14.10 -15.50
N LEU A 368 23.00 -15.24 -15.94
CA LEU A 368 21.74 -15.79 -15.47
C LEU A 368 22.06 -16.89 -14.46
N ALA A 369 21.76 -16.63 -13.19
CA ALA A 369 22.01 -17.54 -12.10
C ALA A 369 20.72 -18.27 -11.71
N ARG A 370 20.61 -19.56 -12.04
CA ARG A 370 19.48 -20.42 -11.67
C ARG A 370 19.87 -21.29 -10.49
N LEU A 371 19.09 -21.26 -9.41
CA LEU A 371 19.36 -22.08 -8.23
C LEU A 371 19.33 -23.57 -8.60
N ARG A 372 20.37 -24.32 -8.23
CA ARG A 372 20.49 -25.75 -8.59
C ARG A 372 19.52 -26.64 -7.80
N ASP A 373 19.43 -26.40 -6.50
CA ASP A 373 18.63 -27.21 -5.58
C ASP A 373 18.14 -26.36 -4.40
N GLU A 374 16.83 -26.38 -4.15
CA GLU A 374 16.21 -25.71 -3.01
C GLU A 374 16.65 -26.32 -1.67
N SER A 375 17.06 -27.60 -1.62
CA SER A 375 17.52 -28.23 -0.36
C SER A 375 18.77 -27.54 0.22
N SER A 376 19.60 -26.95 -0.65
CA SER A 376 20.76 -26.14 -0.23
C SER A 376 20.37 -24.89 0.57
N LEU A 377 19.12 -24.43 0.43
CA LEU A 377 18.60 -23.31 1.21
C LEU A 377 18.33 -23.73 2.67
N ASP A 378 17.92 -24.98 2.91
CA ASP A 378 17.55 -25.43 4.26
C ASP A 378 18.74 -25.44 5.22
N GLU A 379 19.91 -25.91 4.77
CA GLU A 379 21.13 -25.87 5.56
C GLU A 379 21.63 -24.43 5.80
N MET A 380 21.32 -23.50 4.90
CA MET A 380 21.89 -22.15 4.95
C MET A 380 20.97 -21.11 5.59
N LEU A 381 19.67 -21.37 5.58
CA LEU A 381 18.59 -20.54 6.10
C LEU A 381 17.85 -21.23 7.26
N HIS A 382 18.50 -22.19 7.92
CA HIS A 382 17.97 -22.91 9.09
C HIS A 382 17.47 -22.00 10.23
N SER A 383 17.98 -20.76 10.31
CA SER A 383 17.59 -19.76 11.31
C SER A 383 16.39 -18.89 10.93
N VAL A 384 15.70 -19.21 9.83
CA VAL A 384 14.72 -18.33 9.20
C VAL A 384 13.27 -18.73 9.50
N GLU A 385 12.41 -17.72 9.62
CA GLU A 385 11.09 -17.71 10.26
C GLU A 385 10.10 -18.82 9.79
N CYS A 386 10.05 -19.14 8.49
CA CYS A 386 9.23 -20.23 7.93
C CYS A 386 9.70 -20.65 6.53
N ASP A 387 9.20 -21.79 6.01
CA ASP A 387 9.60 -22.32 4.70
C ASP A 387 9.17 -21.39 3.55
N GLU A 388 7.98 -20.79 3.63
CA GLU A 388 7.45 -19.84 2.65
C GLU A 388 8.36 -18.61 2.52
N TYR A 389 8.95 -18.18 3.64
CA TYR A 389 9.88 -17.07 3.66
C TYR A 389 11.23 -17.44 3.03
N ARG A 390 11.75 -18.64 3.29
CA ARG A 390 13.06 -19.07 2.79
C ARG A 390 13.12 -19.15 1.26
N ARG A 391 12.00 -19.50 0.63
CA ARG A 391 11.87 -19.64 -0.83
C ARG A 391 11.57 -18.34 -1.56
N LEU A 392 11.72 -17.18 -0.91
CA LEU A 392 11.56 -15.90 -1.59
C LEU A 392 12.85 -15.51 -2.31
N ASP A 393 12.77 -15.14 -3.59
CA ASP A 393 13.92 -14.62 -4.37
C ASP A 393 14.63 -13.47 -3.63
N VAL A 394 13.87 -12.59 -3.00
CA VAL A 394 14.40 -11.47 -2.21
C VAL A 394 15.17 -11.93 -0.96
N VAL A 395 14.78 -13.04 -0.34
CA VAL A 395 15.45 -13.61 0.83
C VAL A 395 16.71 -14.35 0.40
N ILE A 396 16.62 -15.13 -0.69
CA ILE A 396 17.77 -15.81 -1.29
C ILE A 396 18.83 -14.77 -1.67
N LEU A 397 18.48 -13.73 -2.44
CA LEU A 397 19.41 -12.68 -2.82
C LEU A 397 20.02 -12.00 -1.59
N SER A 398 19.19 -11.51 -0.66
CA SER A 398 19.69 -10.73 0.47
C SER A 398 20.59 -11.54 1.41
N THR A 399 20.26 -12.81 1.65
CA THR A 399 21.00 -13.62 2.63
C THR A 399 22.17 -14.37 1.98
N LEU A 400 21.94 -15.05 0.86
CA LEU A 400 22.97 -15.88 0.23
C LEU A 400 24.00 -15.01 -0.49
N ILE A 401 23.56 -14.05 -1.29
CA ILE A 401 24.45 -13.29 -2.18
C ILE A 401 24.94 -12.02 -1.47
N LEU A 402 24.03 -11.15 -1.03
CA LEU A 402 24.44 -9.85 -0.46
C LEU A 402 25.13 -10.02 0.90
N GLU A 403 24.55 -10.78 1.82
CA GLU A 403 25.13 -10.97 3.16
C GLU A 403 26.31 -11.93 3.15
N LYS A 404 26.14 -13.18 2.72
CA LYS A 404 27.21 -14.19 2.84
C LYS A 404 28.34 -14.05 1.82
N MET A 405 28.05 -13.71 0.56
CA MET A 405 29.10 -13.61 -0.48
C MET A 405 29.72 -12.21 -0.56
N LEU A 406 28.94 -11.15 -0.32
CA LEU A 406 29.41 -9.75 -0.43
C LEU A 406 29.63 -9.04 0.91
N GLY A 407 29.26 -9.66 2.04
CA GLY A 407 29.43 -9.05 3.37
C GLY A 407 28.55 -7.82 3.61
N ILE A 408 27.47 -7.65 2.85
CA ILE A 408 26.51 -6.55 3.01
C ILE A 408 25.52 -6.95 4.11
N THR A 409 25.66 -6.34 5.27
CA THR A 409 24.85 -6.67 6.45
C THR A 409 23.41 -6.18 6.31
N LYS A 410 22.49 -6.73 7.12
CA LYS A 410 21.10 -6.23 7.21
C LYS A 410 21.03 -4.76 7.60
N GLU A 411 21.99 -4.28 8.41
CA GLU A 411 22.11 -2.87 8.79
C GLU A 411 22.49 -1.98 7.61
N ASP A 412 23.39 -2.46 6.74
CA ASP A 412 23.76 -1.76 5.49
C ASP A 412 22.56 -1.64 4.54
N LEU A 413 21.76 -2.70 4.43
CA LEU A 413 20.52 -2.72 3.63
C LEU A 413 19.48 -1.74 4.16
N THR A 414 19.34 -1.66 5.49
CA THR A 414 18.37 -0.77 6.17
C THR A 414 18.76 0.70 6.05
N ARG A 415 20.06 0.99 5.98
CA ARG A 415 20.58 2.36 5.80
C ARG A 415 20.69 2.78 4.34
N GLU A 416 20.34 1.90 3.40
CA GLU A 416 20.44 2.09 1.94
C GLU A 416 21.82 2.64 1.49
N ARG A 417 22.90 2.29 2.20
CA ARG A 417 24.25 2.86 1.94
C ARG A 417 24.97 2.18 0.78
N LYS A 418 24.94 0.85 0.77
CA LYS A 418 25.64 0.02 -0.22
C LYS A 418 24.72 -0.51 -1.31
N VAL A 419 23.42 -0.36 -1.12
CA VAL A 419 22.39 -0.97 -1.97
C VAL A 419 21.30 0.03 -2.25
N GLN A 420 21.15 0.36 -3.53
CA GLN A 420 20.05 1.15 -4.06
C GLN A 420 19.00 0.24 -4.68
N TYR A 421 17.73 0.62 -4.54
CA TYR A 421 16.58 -0.13 -5.00
C TYR A 421 16.06 0.49 -6.30
N LEU A 422 16.02 -0.29 -7.38
CA LEU A 422 15.60 0.19 -8.69
C LEU A 422 14.32 -0.50 -9.16
N ARG A 423 13.43 0.27 -9.81
CA ARG A 423 12.29 -0.27 -10.55
C ARG A 423 12.67 -0.61 -11.99
N ASP A 424 13.46 0.25 -12.62
CA ASP A 424 13.96 0.07 -13.98
C ASP A 424 15.38 -0.51 -13.98
N VAL A 425 15.63 -1.46 -14.87
CA VAL A 425 16.94 -2.10 -15.03
C VAL A 425 17.92 -1.21 -15.80
N GLY A 426 17.44 -0.40 -16.74
CA GLY A 426 18.26 0.40 -17.65
C GLY A 426 19.19 1.37 -16.94
N ASP A 427 18.70 2.10 -15.94
CA ASP A 427 19.55 3.02 -15.15
C ASP A 427 20.59 2.27 -14.29
N GLY A 428 20.24 1.07 -13.82
CA GLY A 428 21.18 0.18 -13.15
C GLY A 428 22.30 -0.28 -14.09
N VAL A 429 21.95 -0.67 -15.32
CA VAL A 429 22.92 -1.08 -16.35
C VAL A 429 23.88 0.05 -16.66
N LYS A 430 23.37 1.26 -16.92
CA LYS A 430 24.22 2.45 -17.17
C LYS A 430 25.18 2.71 -16.01
N SER A 431 24.72 2.53 -14.77
CA SER A 431 25.53 2.76 -13.56
C SER A 431 26.66 1.75 -13.43
N VAL A 432 26.42 0.46 -13.71
CA VAL A 432 27.46 -0.57 -13.68
C VAL A 432 28.46 -0.40 -14.83
N ILE A 433 27.99 -0.13 -16.05
CA ILE A 433 28.86 0.07 -17.22
C ILE A 433 29.77 1.30 -17.05
N SER A 434 29.26 2.37 -16.46
CA SER A 434 30.08 3.57 -16.18
C SER A 434 31.03 3.43 -14.99
N GLY A 435 30.99 2.30 -14.28
CA GLY A 435 31.80 2.06 -13.07
C GLY A 435 31.31 2.81 -11.83
N LYS A 436 30.15 3.47 -11.89
CA LYS A 436 29.52 4.13 -10.73
C LYS A 436 28.98 3.13 -9.71
N ALA A 437 28.65 1.92 -10.16
CA ALA A 437 28.19 0.82 -9.33
C ALA A 437 28.99 -0.45 -9.63
N GLN A 438 29.06 -1.36 -8.66
CA GLN A 438 29.85 -2.59 -8.73
C GLN A 438 29.07 -3.78 -9.28
N ALA A 439 27.77 -3.85 -8.98
CA ALA A 439 26.91 -4.93 -9.45
C ALA A 439 25.46 -4.49 -9.57
N LEU A 440 24.72 -5.09 -10.50
CA LEU A 440 23.28 -5.01 -10.62
C LEU A 440 22.70 -6.43 -10.52
N PHE A 441 21.76 -6.60 -9.60
CA PHE A 441 20.96 -7.82 -9.47
C PHE A 441 19.52 -7.54 -9.90
N VAL A 442 19.08 -8.28 -10.91
CA VAL A 442 17.74 -8.28 -11.48
C VAL A 442 16.99 -9.48 -10.91
N LEU A 443 15.77 -9.24 -10.44
CA LEU A 443 14.97 -10.22 -9.68
C LEU A 443 13.63 -10.43 -10.36
N ASN A 444 13.01 -11.58 -10.08
CA ASN A 444 11.60 -11.79 -10.37
C ASN A 444 10.72 -10.98 -9.39
N PRO A 445 9.51 -10.58 -9.81
CA PRO A 445 8.55 -9.99 -8.90
C PRO A 445 8.09 -11.01 -7.84
N THR A 446 7.93 -10.57 -6.60
CA THR A 446 7.24 -11.33 -5.56
C THR A 446 5.78 -11.55 -6.00
N LYS A 447 5.28 -12.78 -5.93
CA LYS A 447 3.88 -13.10 -6.27
C LYS A 447 2.94 -12.70 -5.13
N PRO A 448 1.70 -12.23 -5.41
CA PRO A 448 0.71 -11.95 -4.36
C PRO A 448 0.45 -13.14 -3.42
N SER A 449 0.45 -14.37 -3.96
CA SER A 449 0.32 -15.59 -3.15
C SER A 449 1.47 -15.76 -2.16
N GLN A 450 2.72 -15.50 -2.57
CA GLN A 450 3.87 -15.56 -1.66
C GLN A 450 3.76 -14.54 -0.52
N VAL A 451 3.26 -13.33 -0.80
CA VAL A 451 3.00 -12.33 0.26
C VAL A 451 1.95 -12.85 1.24
N ARG A 452 0.85 -13.40 0.74
CA ARG A 452 -0.21 -13.99 1.58
C ARG A 452 0.34 -15.12 2.45
N ASP A 453 1.06 -16.06 1.85
CA ASP A 453 1.49 -17.29 2.53
C ASP A 453 2.52 -16.96 3.64
N VAL A 454 3.49 -16.07 3.35
CA VAL A 454 4.47 -15.59 4.35
C VAL A 454 3.81 -14.84 5.50
N ALA A 455 2.90 -13.91 5.18
CA ALA A 455 2.21 -13.13 6.20
C ALA A 455 1.22 -13.98 7.04
N SER A 456 0.63 -15.01 6.43
CA SER A 456 -0.24 -16.00 7.11
C SER A 456 0.56 -16.87 8.08
N ALA A 457 1.81 -17.21 7.73
CA ALA A 457 2.75 -17.88 8.61
C ALA A 457 3.28 -16.98 9.76
N GLY A 458 2.90 -15.68 9.78
CA GLY A 458 3.33 -14.72 10.79
C GLY A 458 4.74 -14.15 10.57
N ALA A 459 5.39 -14.51 9.46
CA ALA A 459 6.71 -14.03 9.09
C ALA A 459 6.62 -12.65 8.40
N ARG A 460 7.73 -11.89 8.44
CA ARG A 460 7.80 -10.55 7.80
C ARG A 460 8.95 -10.45 6.83
N MET A 461 8.62 -10.21 5.56
CA MET A 461 9.55 -10.04 4.46
C MET A 461 10.58 -8.93 4.74
N PRO A 462 11.79 -9.01 4.14
CA PRO A 462 12.76 -7.92 4.17
C PRO A 462 12.17 -6.61 3.65
N GLN A 463 12.80 -5.49 3.99
CA GLN A 463 12.37 -4.20 3.47
C GLN A 463 12.45 -4.14 1.95
N LYS A 464 11.52 -3.41 1.32
CA LYS A 464 11.43 -3.23 -0.13
C LYS A 464 11.38 -4.57 -0.90
N SER A 465 10.64 -5.54 -0.35
CA SER A 465 10.40 -6.84 -0.99
C SER A 465 9.25 -6.80 -2.00
N THR A 466 8.34 -5.83 -1.86
CA THR A 466 7.15 -5.70 -2.71
C THR A 466 6.97 -4.27 -3.18
N ASP A 467 6.81 -4.07 -4.50
CA ASP A 467 6.37 -2.80 -5.06
C ASP A 467 4.99 -2.96 -5.72
N PHE A 468 3.94 -2.90 -4.90
CA PHE A 468 2.56 -2.91 -5.40
C PHE A 468 2.32 -1.74 -6.36
N TYR A 469 1.88 -2.06 -7.58
CA TYR A 469 1.73 -1.11 -8.68
C TYR A 469 0.29 -1.14 -9.26
N PRO A 470 -0.27 0.04 -9.61
CA PRO A 470 0.21 1.38 -9.28
C PRO A 470 0.09 1.66 -7.77
N LYS A 471 0.66 2.76 -7.29
CA LYS A 471 0.45 3.21 -5.90
C LYS A 471 -0.93 3.87 -5.77
N LEU A 472 -1.42 4.03 -4.56
CA LEU A 472 -2.67 4.75 -4.29
C LEU A 472 -2.38 6.25 -4.24
N VAL A 473 -3.12 7.04 -5.01
CA VAL A 473 -3.02 8.51 -4.94
C VAL A 473 -3.71 9.04 -3.68
N THR A 474 -3.31 10.24 -3.28
CA THR A 474 -3.95 11.00 -2.21
C THR A 474 -4.80 12.12 -2.79
N GLY A 475 -5.94 12.43 -2.15
CA GLY A 475 -6.81 13.56 -2.51
C GLY A 475 -8.16 13.19 -3.14
N LEU A 476 -8.42 11.91 -3.46
CA LEU A 476 -9.72 11.48 -3.99
C LEU A 476 -10.84 11.58 -2.94
N VAL A 477 -10.56 11.14 -1.72
CA VAL A 477 -11.42 11.24 -0.55
C VAL A 477 -10.55 11.33 0.70
N LEU A 478 -11.01 12.07 1.71
CA LEU A 478 -10.37 12.17 3.01
C LEU A 478 -11.37 11.98 4.15
N ASN A 479 -10.88 11.48 5.29
CA ASN A 479 -11.66 11.30 6.51
C ASN A 479 -11.21 12.33 7.56
N LYS A 480 -12.10 13.25 7.96
CA LYS A 480 -11.86 14.19 9.07
C LYS A 480 -12.43 13.59 10.35
N LEU A 481 -11.62 13.54 11.41
CA LEU A 481 -11.98 12.87 12.65
C LEU A 481 -12.94 13.71 13.49
N THR A 482 -13.96 13.06 14.04
CA THR A 482 -14.73 13.56 15.18
C THR A 482 -13.99 13.16 16.45
N LEU A 483 -13.55 14.15 17.24
CA LEU A 483 -12.78 13.99 18.49
C LEU A 483 -13.57 14.53 19.68
#